data_AF-A0A6N8ZYS6-F1
#
_entry.id   AF-A0A6N8ZYS6-F1
#
_cell.length_a   1.000
_cell.length_b   1.000
_cell.length_c   1.000
_cell.angle_alpha   90.00
_cell.angle_beta   90.00
_cell.angle_gamma   90.00
#
_symmetry.space_group_name_H-M   'P 1'
#
loop_
_entity.id
_entity.type
_entity.pdbx_description
1 polymer ?
#
loop_
_entity_poly.entity_id
_entity_poly.type
_entity_poly.pdbx_seq_one_letter_code
_entity_poly.pdbx_strand_id
1 'polypeptide(L)'
;MSDKTQYYTTTGKGFLVKARHYLAEGDLLQASEKGWGAAAQMVKSVAEARGWPHDAHHHLWGTINRLAKETGDTDIRALFTLASALHTNFYEGWMPVEHVADNLGHVENLLLKLETFNQTSGFHE
;
A
#
# COMPACT_ATOMS: atom_id res chain seq x y z
N MET A 1 -10.51 8.50 -13.75
CA MET A 1 -10.20 8.48 -12.30
C MET A 1 -10.70 9.77 -11.67
N SER A 2 -11.25 9.74 -10.45
CA SER A 2 -11.59 10.97 -9.72
C SER A 2 -10.34 11.68 -9.20
N ASP A 3 -10.44 12.99 -8.94
CA ASP A 3 -9.35 13.79 -8.33
C ASP A 3 -8.83 13.16 -7.03
N LYS A 4 -9.75 12.61 -6.22
CA LYS A 4 -9.43 11.96 -4.95
C LYS A 4 -8.69 10.62 -5.15
N THR A 5 -9.06 9.85 -6.17
CA THR A 5 -8.33 8.62 -6.56
C THR A 5 -6.89 8.94 -6.98
N GLN A 6 -6.71 9.99 -7.79
CA GLN A 6 -5.40 10.44 -8.26
C GLN A 6 -4.55 10.99 -7.11
N TYR A 7 -5.16 11.74 -6.19
CA TYR A 7 -4.50 12.22 -4.98
C TYR A 7 -3.91 11.06 -4.15
N TYR A 8 -4.72 10.04 -3.87
CA TYR A 8 -4.27 8.87 -3.12
C TYR A 8 -3.15 8.10 -3.85
N THR A 9 -3.29 7.89 -5.17
CA THR A 9 -2.26 7.24 -5.99
C THR A 9 -0.93 7.99 -5.93
N THR A 10 -0.97 9.31 -6.15
CA THR A 10 0.22 10.17 -6.18
C THR A 10 0.88 10.24 -4.80
N THR A 11 0.07 10.36 -3.75
CA THR A 11 0.54 10.36 -2.36
C THR A 11 1.23 9.03 -2.01
N GLY A 12 0.63 7.90 -2.39
CA GLY A 12 1.20 6.57 -2.16
C GLY A 12 2.57 6.40 -2.81
N LYS A 13 2.69 6.77 -4.09
CA LYS A 13 3.98 6.76 -4.82
C LYS A 13 5.01 7.67 -4.17
N GLY A 14 4.60 8.89 -3.79
CA GLY A 14 5.47 9.83 -3.09
C GLY A 14 5.97 9.32 -1.73
N PHE A 15 5.13 8.58 -0.99
CA PHE A 15 5.54 7.94 0.25
C PHE A 15 6.53 6.80 0.03
N LEU A 16 6.38 5.98 -1.01
CA LEU A 16 7.37 4.94 -1.33
C LEU A 16 8.75 5.55 -1.63
N VAL A 17 8.80 6.65 -2.38
CA VAL A 17 10.04 7.39 -2.64
C VAL A 17 10.68 7.87 -1.33
N LYS A 18 9.89 8.48 -0.44
CA LYS A 18 10.37 8.92 0.89
C LYS A 18 10.84 7.74 1.74
N ALA A 19 10.13 6.61 1.71
CA ALA A 19 10.51 5.41 2.45
C ALA A 19 11.89 4.90 2.03
N ARG A 20 12.18 4.87 0.72
CA ARG A 20 13.49 4.50 0.19
C ARG A 20 14.58 5.50 0.58
N HIS A 21 14.26 6.78 0.63
CA HIS A 21 15.19 7.81 1.10
C HIS A 21 15.57 7.60 2.57
N TYR A 22 14.58 7.41 3.46
CA TYR A 22 14.85 7.12 4.88
C TYR A 22 15.63 5.82 5.08
N LEU A 23 15.34 4.78 4.29
CA LEU A 23 16.10 3.54 4.32
C LEU A 23 17.58 3.80 3.99
N ALA A 24 17.87 4.61 2.96
CA ALA A 24 19.24 4.95 2.58
C ALA A 24 19.98 5.77 3.65
N GLU A 25 19.25 6.55 4.45
CA GLU A 25 19.78 7.31 5.58
C GLU A 25 19.91 6.48 6.88
N GLY A 26 19.41 5.24 6.89
CA GLY A 26 19.42 4.37 8.07
C GLY A 26 18.29 4.65 9.07
N ASP A 27 17.33 5.53 8.74
CA ASP A 27 16.14 5.77 9.56
C ASP A 27 15.08 4.70 9.26
N LEU A 28 15.24 3.54 9.89
CA LEU A 28 14.39 2.37 9.68
C LEU A 28 12.94 2.60 10.14
N LEU A 29 12.72 3.44 11.16
CA LEU A 29 11.38 3.75 11.66
C LEU A 29 10.62 4.60 10.65
N GLN A 30 11.23 5.67 10.14
CA GLN A 30 10.59 6.51 9.11
C GLN A 30 10.46 5.77 7.78
N ALA A 31 11.43 4.94 7.41
CA ALA A 31 11.31 4.06 6.24
C ALA A 31 10.07 3.16 6.37
N SER A 32 9.85 2.58 7.55
CA SER A 32 8.71 1.70 7.81
C SER A 32 7.38 2.44 7.80
N GLU A 33 7.28 3.59 8.48
CA GLU A 33 6.07 4.41 8.51
C GLU A 33 5.66 4.89 7.11
N LYS A 34 6.63 5.35 6.30
CA LYS A 34 6.34 5.77 4.93
C LYS A 34 6.01 4.59 4.02
N GLY A 35 6.63 3.43 4.22
CA GLY A 35 6.30 2.21 3.49
C GLY A 35 4.86 1.75 3.76
N TRP A 36 4.45 1.69 5.02
CA TRP A 36 3.06 1.41 5.39
C TRP A 36 2.10 2.46 4.82
N GLY A 37 2.43 3.74 4.99
CA GLY A 37 1.64 4.85 4.45
C GLY A 37 1.43 4.74 2.94
N ALA A 38 2.46 4.33 2.18
CA ALA A 38 2.37 4.11 0.74
C ALA A 38 1.31 3.05 0.39
N ALA A 39 1.38 1.88 1.06
CA ALA A 39 0.41 0.81 0.88
C ALA A 39 -1.01 1.25 1.24
N ALA A 40 -1.19 1.92 2.39
CA ALA A 40 -2.49 2.39 2.84
C ALA A 40 -3.13 3.39 1.87
N GLN A 41 -2.35 4.34 1.33
CA GLN A 41 -2.83 5.30 0.33
C GLN A 41 -3.23 4.61 -0.98
N MET A 42 -2.47 3.60 -1.41
CA MET A 42 -2.82 2.87 -2.64
C MET A 42 -4.09 2.04 -2.47
N VAL A 43 -4.29 1.41 -1.30
CA VAL A 43 -5.56 0.74 -1.00
C VAL A 43 -6.73 1.72 -0.94
N LYS A 44 -6.54 2.92 -0.35
CA LYS A 44 -7.55 3.99 -0.37
C LYS A 44 -7.91 4.42 -1.78
N SER A 45 -6.93 4.50 -2.68
CA SER A 45 -7.18 4.81 -4.07
C SER A 45 -8.08 3.77 -4.75
N VAL A 46 -7.84 2.47 -4.54
CA VAL A 46 -8.73 1.42 -5.07
C VAL A 46 -10.12 1.50 -4.46
N ALA A 47 -10.20 1.66 -3.14
CA ALA A 47 -11.48 1.78 -2.45
C ALA A 47 -12.28 3.00 -2.95
N GLU A 48 -11.64 4.16 -3.11
CA GLU A 48 -12.24 5.38 -3.66
C GLU A 48 -12.76 5.14 -5.09
N ALA A 49 -11.94 4.54 -5.96
CA ALA A 49 -12.33 4.25 -7.34
C ALA A 49 -13.52 3.28 -7.44
N ARG A 50 -13.72 2.43 -6.43
CA ARG A 50 -14.80 1.45 -6.34
C ARG A 50 -15.98 1.90 -5.46
N GLY A 51 -15.92 3.10 -4.89
CA GLY A 51 -16.95 3.61 -3.98
C GLY A 51 -17.06 2.84 -2.65
N TRP A 52 -15.96 2.25 -2.16
CA TRP A 52 -15.91 1.48 -0.92
C TRP A 52 -15.45 2.34 0.28
N PRO A 53 -15.86 2.01 1.50
CA PRO A 53 -15.36 2.64 2.72
C PRO A 53 -13.83 2.54 2.83
N HIS A 54 -13.17 3.58 3.33
CA HIS A 54 -11.70 3.65 3.43
C HIS A 54 -11.18 4.66 4.48
N ASP A 55 -12.02 5.05 5.44
CA ASP A 55 -11.72 5.99 6.52
C ASP A 55 -11.09 5.34 7.77
N ALA A 56 -11.00 4.00 7.83
CA ALA A 56 -10.47 3.25 8.96
C ALA A 56 -9.55 2.10 8.53
N HIS A 57 -8.64 1.66 9.40
CA HIS A 57 -7.70 0.57 9.07
C HIS A 57 -8.40 -0.73 8.66
N HIS A 58 -9.49 -1.11 9.34
CA HIS A 58 -10.24 -2.33 9.01
C HIS A 58 -10.87 -2.27 7.60
N HIS A 59 -11.16 -1.08 7.09
CA HIS A 59 -11.65 -0.91 5.72
C HIS A 59 -10.57 -1.23 4.67
N LEU A 60 -9.29 -1.01 4.98
CA LEU A 60 -8.19 -1.36 4.08
C LEU A 60 -8.07 -2.88 3.92
N TRP A 61 -8.15 -3.62 5.03
CA TRP A 61 -8.20 -5.08 5.04
C TRP A 61 -9.42 -5.62 4.29
N GLY A 62 -10.59 -4.99 4.48
CA GLY A 62 -11.81 -5.30 3.74
C GLY A 62 -11.63 -5.13 2.23
N THR A 63 -11.01 -4.03 1.82
CA THR A 63 -10.71 -3.72 0.40
C THR A 63 -9.80 -4.77 -0.22
N ILE A 64 -8.68 -5.11 0.44
CA ILE A 64 -7.75 -6.14 -0.05
C ILE A 64 -8.45 -7.50 -0.16
N ASN A 65 -9.23 -7.89 0.86
CA ASN A 65 -9.91 -9.18 0.83
C ASN A 65 -10.95 -9.27 -0.30
N ARG A 66 -11.72 -8.20 -0.51
CA ARG A 66 -12.71 -8.11 -1.58
C ARG A 66 -12.02 -8.15 -2.95
N LEU A 67 -10.99 -7.35 -3.14
CA LEU A 67 -10.26 -7.27 -4.40
C LEU A 67 -9.61 -8.62 -4.78
N ALA A 68 -9.05 -9.33 -3.79
CA ALA A 68 -8.49 -10.66 -4.01
C ALA A 68 -9.55 -11.70 -4.44
N LYS A 69 -10.79 -11.58 -3.93
CA LYS A 69 -11.91 -12.44 -4.36
C LYS A 69 -12.38 -12.10 -5.77
N GLU A 70 -12.43 -10.81 -6.12
CA GLU A 70 -12.89 -10.35 -7.44
C GLU A 70 -11.89 -10.68 -8.55
N THR A 71 -10.59 -10.55 -8.27
CA THR A 71 -9.52 -10.71 -9.27
C THR A 71 -8.93 -12.12 -9.31
N GLY A 72 -9.12 -12.92 -8.25
CA GLY A 72 -8.43 -14.19 -8.06
C GLY A 72 -6.96 -14.05 -7.65
N ASP A 73 -6.40 -12.84 -7.64
CA ASP A 73 -5.03 -12.57 -7.23
C ASP A 73 -4.94 -12.59 -5.70
N THR A 74 -4.60 -13.74 -5.13
CA THR A 74 -4.49 -13.88 -3.68
C THR A 74 -3.22 -13.29 -3.10
N ASP A 75 -2.21 -13.00 -3.94
CA ASP A 75 -0.90 -12.51 -3.49
C ASP A 75 -0.99 -11.14 -2.82
N ILE A 76 -1.96 -10.31 -3.24
CA ILE A 76 -2.15 -8.99 -2.63
C ILE A 76 -2.48 -9.08 -1.12
N ARG A 77 -3.03 -10.20 -0.64
CA ARG A 77 -3.23 -10.43 0.81
C ARG A 77 -1.91 -10.61 1.54
N ALA A 78 -1.00 -11.39 0.97
CA ALA A 78 0.33 -11.60 1.54
C ALA A 78 1.14 -10.29 1.50
N LEU A 79 1.15 -9.61 0.35
CA LEU A 79 1.86 -8.33 0.19
C LEU A 79 1.35 -7.25 1.16
N PHE A 80 0.03 -7.13 1.36
CA PHE A 80 -0.51 -6.17 2.32
C PHE A 80 -0.21 -6.55 3.79
N THR A 81 -0.13 -7.85 4.10
CA THR A 81 0.30 -8.33 5.42
C THR A 81 1.75 -7.95 5.70
N LEU A 82 2.64 -8.11 4.71
CA LEU A 82 4.05 -7.70 4.79
C LEU A 82 4.18 -6.18 4.93
N ALA A 83 3.40 -5.41 4.17
CA ALA A 83 3.32 -3.95 4.34
C ALA A 83 2.84 -3.55 5.74
N SER A 84 1.90 -4.31 6.33
CA SER A 84 1.39 -4.05 7.69
C SER A 84 2.44 -4.32 8.76
N ALA A 85 3.40 -5.21 8.53
CA ALA A 85 4.51 -5.44 9.46
C ALA A 85 5.42 -4.20 9.59
N LEU A 86 5.54 -3.37 8.55
CA LEU A 86 6.24 -2.08 8.65
C LEU A 86 5.54 -1.12 9.61
N HIS A 87 4.21 -1.13 9.66
CA HIS A 87 3.46 -0.32 10.61
C HIS A 87 3.75 -0.73 12.06
N THR A 88 3.80 -2.04 12.33
CA THR A 88 4.25 -2.55 13.64
C THR A 88 5.68 -2.13 13.94
N ASN A 89 6.59 -2.25 12.96
CA ASN A 89 7.98 -1.87 13.16
C ASN A 89 8.18 -0.39 13.48
N PHE A 90 7.33 0.51 12.95
CA PHE A 90 7.38 1.91 13.31
C PHE A 90 7.23 2.16 14.82
N TYR A 91 6.44 1.33 15.51
CA TYR A 91 6.25 1.42 16.97
C TYR A 91 7.29 0.63 17.76
N GLU A 92 7.65 -0.56 17.29
CA GLU A 92 8.51 -1.48 18.05
C GLU A 92 10.01 -1.27 17.76
N GLY A 93 10.37 -1.02 16.51
CA GLY A 93 11.75 -0.76 16.08
C GLY A 93 12.67 -1.98 16.10
N TRP A 94 12.14 -3.19 15.97
CA TRP A 94 12.92 -4.43 16.07
C TRP A 94 13.34 -5.04 14.73
N MET A 95 12.85 -4.50 13.61
CA MET A 95 13.10 -5.07 12.28
C MET A 95 14.51 -4.72 11.77
N PRO A 96 15.32 -5.72 11.38
CA PRO A 96 16.61 -5.49 10.73
C PRO A 96 16.47 -4.74 9.40
N VAL A 97 17.53 -4.06 8.97
CA VAL A 97 17.56 -3.24 7.75
C VAL A 97 17.18 -4.05 6.49
N GLU A 98 17.62 -5.29 6.40
CA GLU A 98 17.32 -6.20 5.29
C GLU A 98 15.82 -6.48 5.21
N HIS A 99 15.18 -6.74 6.36
CA HIS A 99 13.74 -6.95 6.44
C HIS A 99 12.94 -5.69 6.09
N VAL A 100 13.41 -4.50 6.48
CA VAL A 100 12.77 -3.24 6.08
C VAL A 100 12.89 -3.06 4.56
N ALA A 101 14.08 -3.30 3.99
CA ALA A 101 14.33 -3.19 2.55
C ALA A 101 13.45 -4.16 1.73
N ASP A 102 13.37 -5.43 2.13
CA ASP A 102 12.55 -6.44 1.48
C ASP A 102 11.07 -6.09 1.55
N ASN A 103 10.57 -5.65 2.72
CA ASN A 103 9.19 -5.22 2.86
C ASN A 103 8.86 -3.97 2.03
N LEU A 104 9.79 -3.03 1.84
CA LEU A 104 9.61 -1.93 0.88
C LEU A 104 9.53 -2.43 -0.57
N GLY A 105 10.27 -3.49 -0.93
CA GLY A 105 10.11 -4.19 -2.21
C GLY A 105 8.71 -4.80 -2.37
N HIS A 106 8.18 -5.43 -1.32
CA HIS A 106 6.82 -5.95 -1.32
C HIS A 106 5.76 -4.85 -1.42
N VAL A 107 5.97 -3.70 -0.77
CA VAL A 107 5.11 -2.51 -0.90
C VAL A 107 5.09 -2.02 -2.36
N GLU A 108 6.25 -1.93 -3.03
CA GLU A 108 6.31 -1.55 -4.44
C GLU A 108 5.50 -2.51 -5.33
N ASN A 109 5.68 -3.82 -5.14
CA ASN A 109 4.93 -4.84 -5.87
C ASN A 109 3.43 -4.73 -5.63
N LEU A 110 3.00 -4.46 -4.39
CA LEU A 110 1.61 -4.20 -4.07
C LEU A 110 1.09 -2.97 -4.82
N LEU A 111 1.84 -1.86 -4.80
CA LEU A 111 1.44 -0.63 -5.48
C LEU A 111 1.23 -0.83 -6.97
N LEU A 112 2.15 -1.54 -7.64
CA LEU A 112 2.06 -1.87 -9.05
C LEU A 112 0.79 -2.68 -9.35
N LYS A 113 0.51 -3.75 -8.57
CA LYS A 113 -0.71 -4.55 -8.72
C LYS A 113 -1.98 -3.70 -8.53
N LEU A 114 -2.06 -2.93 -7.45
CA LEU A 114 -3.22 -2.09 -7.15
C LEU A 114 -3.47 -1.02 -8.23
N GLU A 115 -2.41 -0.47 -8.83
CA GLU A 115 -2.52 0.48 -9.92
C GLU A 115 -3.18 -0.14 -11.17
N THR A 116 -2.85 -1.39 -11.51
CA THR A 116 -3.47 -2.09 -12.65
C THR A 116 -4.99 -2.22 -12.50
N PHE A 117 -5.47 -2.50 -11.29
CA PHE A 117 -6.92 -2.65 -11.02
C PHE A 117 -7.69 -1.34 -11.13
N ASN A 118 -7.03 -0.21 -10.90
CA ASN A 118 -7.61 1.10 -11.09
C ASN A 118 -7.76 1.49 -12.57
N GLN A 119 -6.92 0.93 -13.46
CA GLN A 119 -6.98 1.18 -14.90
C GLN A 119 -8.05 0.31 -15.59
N THR A 120 -8.31 -0.90 -15.09
CA THR A 120 -9.30 -1.82 -15.68
C THR A 120 -10.76 -1.45 -15.38
N SER A 121 -11.00 -0.57 -14.40
CA SER A 121 -12.35 -0.19 -13.95
C SER A 121 -13.06 0.81 -14.91
N GLY A 122 -12.49 1.10 -16.08
CA GLY A 122 -12.99 2.07 -17.06
C GLY A 122 -13.72 1.48 -18.29
N PHE A 123 -14.01 0.17 -18.32
CA PHE A 123 -14.57 -0.50 -19.51
C PHE A 123 -15.92 -1.18 -19.28
N HIS A 124 -16.83 -0.59 -18.49
CA HIS A 124 -18.23 -1.03 -18.45
C HIS A 124 -19.14 0.16 -18.77
N GLU A 125 -19.42 0.32 -20.06
CA GLU A 125 -20.68 0.89 -20.60
C GLU A 125 -21.55 -0.27 -21.12
#